data_AF-A0A7Y7TI41-F1
#
_entry.id   AF-A0A7Y7TI41-F1
#
_cell.length_a   1.000
_cell.length_b   1.000
_cell.length_c   1.000
_cell.angle_alpha   90.00
_cell.angle_beta   90.00
_cell.angle_gamma   90.00
#
_symmetry.space_group_name_H-M   'P 1'
#
loop_
_entity.id
_entity.type
_entity.pdbx_description
1 polymer ?
#
loop_
_entity_poly.entity_id
_entity_poly.type
_entity_poly.pdbx_seq_one_letter_code
_entity_poly.pdbx_strand_id
1 'polypeptide(L)' 'IGFVVDCVVGEHQTVIKPLGRLYQDIKGVSGATILGDGSVALILDPGVLTHCAEMAEKNI' A
#
# COMPACT_ATOMS: atom_id res chain seq x y z
N ILE A 1 0.26 4.55 -15.42
CA ILE A 1 0.20 3.36 -14.55
C ILE A 1 -1.17 3.28 -13.91
N GLY A 2 -1.74 2.07 -13.83
CA GLY A 2 -2.98 1.79 -13.12
C GLY A 2 -2.81 0.53 -12.27
N PHE A 3 -3.61 0.39 -11.22
CA PHE A 3 -3.60 -0.79 -10.35
C PHE A 3 -4.73 -1.73 -10.75
N VAL A 4 -4.38 -2.98 -11.09
CA VAL A 4 -5.36 -4.04 -11.26
C VAL A 4 -5.69 -4.60 -9.88
N VAL A 5 -6.97 -4.66 -9.56
CA VAL A 5 -7.48 -5.16 -8.28
C VAL A 5 -8.65 -6.10 -8.53
N ASP A 6 -8.89 -7.03 -7.61
CA ASP A 6 -10.02 -7.96 -7.71
C ASP A 6 -11.36 -7.24 -7.51
N CYS A 7 -11.40 -6.29 -6.58
CA CYS A 7 -12.61 -5.51 -6.28
C CYS A 7 -12.30 -4.15 -5.66
N VAL A 8 -13.26 -3.22 -5.78
CA VAL A 8 -13.25 -1.92 -5.09
C VAL A 8 -14.29 -1.97 -3.99
N VAL A 9 -13.85 -1.94 -2.73
CA VAL A 9 -14.74 -2.04 -1.56
C VAL A 9 -15.37 -0.68 -1.21
N GLY A 10 -14.71 0.43 -1.57
CA GLY A 10 -15.17 1.79 -1.32
C GLY A 10 -14.15 2.61 -0.55
N GLU A 11 -14.61 3.68 0.10
CA GLU A 11 -13.80 4.54 0.96
C GLU A 11 -13.95 4.11 2.43
N HIS A 12 -12.83 4.10 3.17
CA HIS A 12 -12.82 3.83 4.60
C HIS A 12 -12.02 4.90 5.34
N GLN A 13 -12.60 5.47 6.40
CA GLN A 13 -11.85 6.27 7.36
C GLN A 13 -11.20 5.35 8.39
N THR A 14 -9.87 5.40 8.49
CA THR A 14 -9.11 4.51 9.35
C THR A 14 -7.86 5.18 9.92
N VAL A 15 -7.33 4.61 11.01
CA VAL A 15 -6.08 5.08 11.61
C VAL A 15 -4.91 4.32 10.98
N ILE A 16 -3.90 5.06 10.52
CA ILE A 16 -2.65 4.47 10.06
C ILE A 16 -1.83 4.02 11.27
N LYS A 17 -1.51 2.73 11.33
CA LYS A 17 -0.58 2.14 12.30
C LYS A 17 0.77 1.91 11.60
N PRO A 18 1.89 2.43 12.12
CA PRO A 18 3.20 2.16 11.53
C PRO A 18 3.55 0.68 11.67
N LEU A 19 4.20 0.10 10.66
CA LEU A 19 4.53 -1.34 10.62
C LEU A 19 5.61 -1.77 11.63
N GLY A 20 6.17 -0.85 12.42
CA GLY A 20 7.26 -1.14 13.35
C GLY A 20 8.63 -1.18 12.66
N ARG A 21 9.70 -1.19 13.46
CA ARG A 21 11.07 -0.93 12.99
C ARG A 21 11.58 -1.89 11.92
N LEU A 22 11.18 -3.15 11.98
CA LEU A 22 11.64 -4.18 11.05
C LEU A 22 11.13 -3.97 9.61
N TYR A 23 10.02 -3.25 9.46
CA TYR A 23 9.31 -3.12 8.19
C TYR A 23 9.32 -1.68 7.66
N GLN A 24 10.17 -0.82 8.20
CA GLN A 24 10.28 0.60 7.82
C GLN A 24 10.77 0.79 6.37
N ASP A 25 11.53 -0.17 5.86
CA ASP A 25 12.18 -0.08 4.55
C ASP A 25 11.37 -0.74 3.42
N ILE A 26 10.14 -1.19 3.69
CA ILE A 26 9.28 -1.74 2.64
C ILE A 26 8.81 -0.58 1.75
N LYS A 27 9.38 -0.50 0.55
CA LYS A 27 9.00 0.50 -0.45
C LYS A 27 7.52 0.36 -0.83
N GLY A 28 6.83 1.49 -0.89
CA GLY A 28 5.44 1.55 -1.33
C GLY A 28 4.41 1.19 -0.27
N VAL A 29 4.83 0.95 0.99
CA VAL A 29 3.92 0.68 2.10
C VAL A 29 4.10 1.75 3.18
N SER A 30 3.04 2.51 3.46
CA SER A 30 3.04 3.59 4.45
C SER A 30 2.66 3.10 5.85
N GLY A 31 1.97 1.97 5.96
CA GLY A 31 1.48 1.44 7.24
C GLY A 31 0.53 0.26 7.09
N ALA A 32 -0.13 -0.07 8.19
CA ALA A 32 -1.26 -0.98 8.22
C ALA A 32 -2.40 -0.42 9.09
N THR A 33 -3.56 -1.03 9.00
CA THR A 33 -4.64 -0.85 9.95
C THR A 33 -5.32 -2.18 10.24
N ILE A 34 -6.11 -2.21 11.30
CA ILE A 34 -7.00 -3.34 11.62
C ILE A 34 -8.42 -2.87 11.27
N LEU A 35 -9.09 -3.62 10.40
CA LEU A 35 -10.47 -3.35 9.98
C LEU A 35 -11.46 -3.80 11.07
N GLY A 36 -12.73 -3.40 10.94
CA GLY A 36 -13.77 -3.69 11.94
C GLY A 36 -14.07 -5.19 12.13
N ASP A 37 -13.70 -6.01 11.15
CA ASP A 37 -13.80 -7.48 11.21
C ASP A 37 -12.52 -8.15 11.78
N GLY A 38 -11.53 -7.35 12.17
CA GLY A 38 -10.26 -7.82 12.71
C GLY A 38 -9.21 -8.18 11.67
N SER A 39 -9.52 -8.09 10.37
CA SER A 39 -8.54 -8.30 9.31
C SER A 39 -7.53 -7.15 9.23
N VAL A 40 -6.34 -7.43 8.69
CA VAL A 40 -5.28 -6.44 8.51
C VAL A 40 -5.31 -5.92 7.08
N ALA A 41 -5.33 -4.60 6.93
CA ALA A 41 -5.19 -3.92 5.65
C ALA A 41 -3.87 -3.15 5.60
N LEU A 42 -3.12 -3.29 4.50
CA LEU A 42 -1.93 -2.49 4.23
C LEU A 42 -2.33 -1.16 3.60
N ILE A 43 -1.63 -0.10 3.99
CA ILE A 43 -1.78 1.23 3.40
C ILE A 43 -0.60 1.42 2.46
N LEU A 44 -0.92 1.60 1.18
CA LEU A 44 0.06 1.70 0.10
C LEU A 44 0.31 3.17 -0.26
N ASP A 45 1.56 3.47 -0.62
CA ASP A 45 1.95 4.76 -1.21
C ASP A 45 1.88 4.65 -2.74
N PRO A 46 0.85 5.21 -3.39
CA PRO A 46 0.70 5.10 -4.84
C PRO A 46 1.81 5.85 -5.61
N GLY A 47 2.41 6.90 -5.03
CA GLY A 47 3.49 7.64 -5.65
C GLY A 47 4.77 6.81 -5.76
N VAL A 48 5.15 6.16 -4.65
CA VAL A 48 6.30 5.24 -4.63
C VAL A 48 6.07 4.05 -5.55
N LEU A 49 4.88 3.45 -5.51
CA LEU A 49 4.55 2.29 -6.35
C LEU A 49 4.56 2.65 -7.84
N THR A 50 4.01 3.81 -8.21
CA THR A 50 4.04 4.31 -9.59
C THR A 50 5.48 4.52 -10.04
N HIS A 51 6.32 5.17 -9.22
CA HIS A 51 7.73 5.37 -9.55
C HIS A 51 8.50 4.05 -9.72
N CYS A 52 8.26 3.07 -8.85
CA CYS A 52 8.87 1.74 -8.97
C CYS A 52 8.45 1.04 -10.27
N ALA A 53 7.18 1.14 -10.67
CA ALA A 53 6.69 0.58 -11.93
C ALA A 53 7.30 1.28 -13.15
N GLU A 54 7.41 2.61 -13.16
CA GLU A 54 8.08 3.34 -14.26
C GLU A 54 9.55 2.94 -14.41
N MET A 55 10.25 2.75 -13.29
CA MET A 55 11.64 2.29 -13.30
C MET A 55 11.75 0.86 -13.82
N ALA A 56 10.80 -0.02 -13.49
CA ALA A 56 10.77 -1.37 -14.01
C ALA A 56 10.53 -1.40 -15.54
N GLU A 57 9.61 -0.59 -16.05
CA GLU A 57 9.33 -0.49 -17.50
C GLU A 57 10.51 0.07 -18.30
N LYS A 58 11.25 1.05 -17.76
CA LYS A 58 12.45 1.62 -18.42
C LYS A 58 13.64 0.67 -18.49
N ASN A 59 13.61 -0.42 -17.73
CA ASN A 59 14.65 -1.46 -17.69
C ASN A 59 14.34 -2.68 -18.57
N ILE A 60 13.28 -2.60 -19.38
CA ILE A 60 12.88 -3.60 -20.40
C ILE A 60 13.20 -3.03 -21.78
#